data_AF-A0A087A596-F1
#
_entry.id   AF-A0A087A596-F1
#
_cell.length_a   1.000
_cell.length_b   1.000
_cell.length_c   1.000
_cell.angle_alpha   90.00
_cell.angle_beta   90.00
_cell.angle_gamma   90.00
#
_symmetry.space_group_name_H-M   'P 1'
#
loop_
_entity.id
_entity.type
_entity.pdbx_description
1 polymer ?
#
loop_
_entity_poly.entity_id
_entity_poly.type
_entity_poly.pdbx_seq_one_letter_code
_entity_poly.pdbx_strand_id
1 'polypeptide(L)'
;MALLTPKDIREHTFQTVRFKEGYDVDEVDDFLDQVTETVEALGKQAVAAGAATQSLGPDVTNLNKKISELTAQVQQLEDENAKLKSAAGNAAGQSDQNAKVAESKLAEAEESNHALAAQNEQLKGQVDQLNKQIDQLTAQAAKASDNDALADQLTAIQRERDTFRANSEDLSRQLASAQQQVVQAQQAAAQVKELTRQLEESKQRENQLREQVSKVEPSTETGSLQKIAGAAASASSEPERATAMLALAMQLHDQYVDKGKAQAKQITEASQNKYNELVTKANDYSTRTRSEADEYGKRVHQDADAYSERVRGDADGYSVKTRQDADTYLTNKHQEADAYEAEVQRRAAEHEQKVHAAADEYDKKTRTAAEEYDKNTRSTADSYAQQVRDTLTEQTKVIEGNIQGLKQFESAYRARLTEFLSGLIGQVSDTNNYSKIERSGE
;
A
#
# COMPACT_ATOMS: atom_id res chain seq x y z
N MET A 1 -3.92 -36.40 -9.05
CA MET A 1 -3.06 -36.42 -10.25
C MET A 1 -2.63 -34.98 -10.51
N ALA A 2 -1.36 -34.76 -10.84
CA ALA A 2 -0.84 -33.41 -11.05
C ALA A 2 -1.43 -32.84 -12.35
N LEU A 3 -2.03 -31.65 -12.27
CA LEU A 3 -2.53 -30.92 -13.43
C LEU A 3 -1.33 -30.36 -14.19
N LEU A 4 -1.21 -30.65 -15.50
CA LEU A 4 -0.11 -30.10 -16.30
C LEU A 4 -0.22 -28.58 -16.39
N THR A 5 0.90 -27.89 -16.17
CA THR A 5 0.95 -26.46 -16.42
C THR A 5 1.18 -26.19 -17.92
N PRO A 6 0.80 -25.01 -18.42
CA PRO A 6 1.13 -24.60 -19.79
C PRO A 6 2.63 -24.61 -20.10
N LYS A 7 3.47 -24.53 -19.07
CA LYS A 7 4.93 -24.67 -19.18
C LYS A 7 5.33 -26.12 -19.41
N ASP A 8 4.74 -27.05 -18.64
CA ASP A 8 4.97 -28.50 -18.80
C ASP A 8 4.58 -28.98 -20.19
N ILE A 9 3.52 -28.42 -20.77
CA ILE A 9 3.08 -28.75 -22.14
C ILE A 9 4.09 -28.27 -23.20
N ARG A 10 4.71 -27.09 -23.00
CA ARG A 10 5.67 -26.51 -23.95
C ARG A 10 7.06 -27.13 -23.86
N GLU A 11 7.42 -27.63 -22.68
CA GLU A 11 8.73 -28.22 -22.41
C GLU A 11 8.74 -29.74 -22.63
N HIS A 12 7.59 -30.37 -22.91
CA HIS A 12 7.51 -31.81 -23.18
C HIS A 12 8.16 -32.18 -24.51
N THR A 13 9.10 -33.13 -24.47
CA THR A 13 9.81 -33.65 -25.65
C THR A 13 9.55 -35.14 -25.81
N PHE A 14 8.99 -35.55 -26.93
CA PHE A 14 8.70 -36.95 -27.24
C PHE A 14 9.94 -37.71 -27.72
N GLN A 15 10.03 -39.00 -27.41
CA GLN A 15 11.12 -39.84 -27.89
C GLN A 15 10.92 -40.21 -29.37
N THR A 16 12.00 -40.16 -30.14
CA THR A 16 11.99 -40.54 -31.57
C THR A 16 12.33 -42.02 -31.76
N VAL A 17 11.55 -42.75 -32.57
CA VAL A 17 11.74 -44.20 -32.74
C VAL A 17 12.93 -44.51 -33.67
N ARG A 18 13.88 -45.33 -33.22
CA ARG A 18 15.19 -45.56 -33.86
C ARG A 18 15.20 -46.05 -35.33
N PHE A 19 14.08 -46.48 -35.89
CA PHE A 19 14.02 -47.09 -37.24
C PHE A 19 12.83 -46.64 -38.12
N LYS A 20 12.09 -45.62 -37.71
CA LYS A 20 11.04 -44.96 -38.51
C LYS A 20 11.05 -43.47 -38.21
N GLU A 21 10.80 -42.63 -39.22
CA GLU A 21 10.52 -41.22 -38.99
C GLU A 21 9.19 -41.11 -38.21
N GLY A 22 9.27 -40.75 -36.93
CA GLY A 22 8.10 -40.61 -36.07
C GLY A 22 8.42 -40.58 -34.58
N TYR A 23 7.49 -40.00 -33.82
CA TYR A 23 7.44 -40.09 -32.36
C TYR A 23 6.74 -41.39 -31.95
N ASP A 24 7.00 -41.85 -30.73
CA ASP A 24 6.27 -42.98 -30.16
C ASP A 24 4.78 -42.60 -30.00
N VAL A 25 3.90 -43.33 -30.69
CA VAL A 25 2.47 -43.01 -30.76
C VAL A 25 1.81 -43.19 -29.40
N ASP A 26 2.22 -44.22 -28.64
CA ASP A 26 1.65 -44.50 -27.32
C ASP A 26 2.02 -43.38 -26.31
N GLU A 27 3.24 -42.85 -26.39
CA GLU A 27 3.70 -41.72 -25.55
C GLU A 27 2.96 -40.42 -25.88
N VAL A 28 2.67 -40.20 -27.17
CA VAL A 28 1.90 -39.04 -27.63
C VAL A 28 0.44 -39.15 -27.16
N ASP A 29 -0.16 -40.32 -27.27
CA ASP A 29 -1.56 -40.55 -26.85
C ASP A 29 -1.72 -40.41 -25.33
N ASP A 30 -0.81 -40.98 -24.52
CA ASP A 30 -0.82 -40.82 -23.06
C ASP A 30 -0.69 -39.35 -22.61
N PHE A 31 0.13 -38.58 -23.32
CA PHE A 31 0.29 -37.15 -23.06
C PHE A 31 -0.96 -36.34 -23.46
N LEU A 32 -1.59 -36.68 -24.59
CA LEU A 32 -2.82 -36.03 -25.04
C LEU A 32 -4.00 -36.29 -24.08
N ASP A 33 -4.07 -37.49 -23.49
CA ASP A 33 -5.06 -37.82 -22.46
C ASP A 33 -4.86 -36.98 -21.19
N GLN A 34 -3.61 -36.81 -20.73
CA GLN A 34 -3.29 -35.96 -19.58
C GLN A 34 -3.58 -34.47 -19.83
N VAL A 35 -3.30 -33.98 -21.05
CA VAL A 35 -3.64 -32.60 -21.45
C VAL A 35 -5.16 -32.41 -21.48
N THR A 36 -5.91 -33.39 -22.00
CA THR A 36 -7.37 -33.34 -22.06
C THR A 36 -8.00 -33.33 -20.67
N GLU A 37 -7.55 -34.20 -19.77
CA GLU A 37 -8.00 -34.24 -18.38
C GLU A 37 -7.70 -32.93 -17.64
N THR A 38 -6.52 -32.35 -17.88
CA THR A 38 -6.11 -31.07 -17.30
C THR A 38 -6.96 -29.91 -17.82
N VAL A 39 -7.26 -29.87 -19.12
CA VAL A 39 -8.12 -28.84 -19.73
C VAL A 39 -9.56 -28.97 -19.25
N GLU A 40 -10.07 -30.19 -19.07
CA GLU A 40 -11.42 -30.41 -18.54
C GLU A 40 -11.52 -29.99 -17.06
N ALA A 41 -10.49 -30.28 -16.27
CA ALA A 41 -10.40 -29.87 -14.86
C ALA A 41 -10.26 -28.34 -14.73
N LEU A 42 -9.40 -27.69 -15.53
CA LEU A 42 -9.30 -26.23 -15.59
C LEU A 42 -10.60 -25.59 -16.08
N GLY A 43 -11.27 -26.21 -17.06
CA GLY A 43 -12.57 -25.78 -17.56
C GLY A 43 -13.64 -25.80 -16.46
N LYS A 44 -13.72 -26.89 -15.68
CA LYS A 44 -14.61 -27.00 -14.53
C LYS A 44 -14.28 -25.96 -13.43
N GLN A 45 -13.00 -25.70 -13.19
CA GLN A 45 -12.55 -24.70 -12.21
C GLN A 45 -12.81 -23.26 -12.67
N ALA A 46 -12.67 -22.96 -13.96
CA ALA A 46 -13.00 -21.67 -14.56
C ALA A 46 -14.51 -21.43 -14.61
N VAL A 47 -15.33 -22.45 -14.84
CA VAL A 47 -16.79 -22.36 -14.77
C VAL A 47 -17.27 -22.17 -13.32
N ALA A 48 -16.63 -22.83 -12.35
CA ALA A 48 -16.92 -22.62 -10.92
C ALA A 48 -16.51 -21.20 -10.45
N ALA A 49 -15.35 -20.70 -10.89
CA ALA A 49 -14.90 -19.34 -10.61
C ALA A 49 -15.78 -18.29 -11.33
N GLY A 50 -16.20 -18.57 -12.57
CA GLY A 50 -17.12 -17.74 -13.36
C GLY A 50 -18.49 -17.62 -12.69
N ALA A 51 -19.06 -18.72 -12.21
CA ALA A 51 -20.33 -18.74 -11.49
C ALA A 51 -20.28 -17.94 -10.17
N ALA A 52 -19.15 -17.95 -9.46
CA ALA A 52 -18.95 -17.14 -8.25
C ALA A 52 -18.79 -15.63 -8.55
N THR A 53 -18.19 -15.26 -9.68
CA THR A 53 -18.06 -13.85 -10.08
C THR A 53 -19.36 -13.26 -10.63
N GLN A 54 -20.26 -14.08 -11.18
CA GLN A 54 -21.55 -13.64 -11.69
C GLN A 54 -22.57 -13.35 -10.58
N SER A 55 -22.46 -14.00 -9.41
CA SER A 55 -23.31 -13.69 -8.25
C SER A 55 -22.89 -12.42 -7.51
N LEU A 56 -21.62 -12.01 -7.63
CA LEU A 56 -21.09 -10.80 -6.98
C LEU A 56 -21.48 -9.51 -7.71
N GLY A 57 -21.71 -9.55 -9.03
CA GLY A 57 -22.13 -8.36 -9.80
C GLY A 57 -23.46 -7.73 -9.35
N PRO A 58 -24.54 -8.51 -9.16
CA PRO A 58 -25.81 -8.05 -8.61
C PRO A 58 -25.67 -7.51 -7.19
N ASP A 59 -24.88 -8.17 -6.34
CA ASP A 59 -24.69 -7.79 -4.95
C ASP A 59 -23.89 -6.49 -4.82
N VAL A 60 -22.83 -6.31 -5.62
CA VAL A 60 -22.05 -5.06 -5.68
C VAL A 60 -22.90 -3.92 -6.27
N THR A 61 -23.78 -4.20 -7.23
CA THR A 61 -24.72 -3.21 -7.78
C THR A 61 -25.76 -2.78 -6.74
N ASN A 62 -26.31 -3.74 -5.98
CA ASN A 62 -27.23 -3.47 -4.88
C ASN A 62 -26.55 -2.69 -3.74
N LEU A 63 -25.29 -3.04 -3.40
CA LEU A 63 -24.49 -2.31 -2.43
C LEU A 63 -24.21 -0.88 -2.89
N ASN A 64 -23.78 -0.66 -4.13
CA ASN A 64 -23.54 0.69 -4.65
C ASN A 64 -24.82 1.55 -4.69
N LYS A 65 -25.96 0.95 -5.01
CA LYS A 65 -27.25 1.64 -4.96
C LYS A 65 -27.61 2.04 -3.51
N LYS A 66 -27.37 1.14 -2.56
CA LYS A 66 -27.64 1.37 -1.14
C LYS A 66 -26.67 2.39 -0.52
N ILE A 67 -25.40 2.38 -0.94
CA ILE A 67 -24.42 3.41 -0.58
C ILE A 67 -24.86 4.77 -1.12
N SER A 68 -25.33 4.84 -2.36
CA SER A 68 -25.86 6.09 -2.93
C SER A 68 -27.11 6.59 -2.21
N GLU A 69 -28.03 5.69 -1.83
CA GLU A 69 -29.23 6.02 -1.05
C GLU A 69 -28.87 6.48 0.38
N LEU A 70 -27.93 5.82 1.05
CA LEU A 70 -27.43 6.24 2.36
C LEU A 70 -26.72 7.60 2.28
N THR A 71 -25.93 7.83 1.23
CA THR A 71 -25.24 9.11 1.03
C THR A 71 -26.25 10.25 0.83
N ALA A 72 -27.32 10.00 0.07
CA ALA A 72 -28.41 10.97 -0.09
C ALA A 72 -29.16 11.23 1.22
N GLN A 73 -29.40 10.20 2.04
CA GLN A 73 -30.03 10.37 3.36
C GLN A 73 -29.15 11.15 4.34
N VAL A 74 -27.84 10.90 4.36
CA VAL A 74 -26.89 11.65 5.21
C VAL A 74 -26.90 13.12 4.81
N GLN A 75 -26.84 13.44 3.52
CA GLN A 75 -26.90 14.82 3.03
C GLN A 75 -28.23 15.50 3.43
N GLN A 76 -29.34 14.78 3.32
CA GLN A 76 -30.66 15.28 3.71
C GLN A 76 -30.77 15.56 5.21
N LEU A 77 -30.21 14.69 6.05
CA LEU A 77 -30.18 14.87 7.51
C LEU A 77 -29.24 16.01 7.92
N GLU A 78 -28.14 16.23 7.21
CA GLU A 78 -27.26 17.39 7.44
C GLU A 78 -27.97 18.71 7.08
N ASP A 79 -28.67 18.75 5.95
CA ASP A 79 -29.46 19.92 5.53
C ASP A 79 -30.62 20.20 6.49
N GLU A 80 -31.27 19.16 7.01
CA GLU A 80 -32.35 19.27 7.99
C GLU A 80 -31.81 19.73 9.37
N ASN A 81 -30.65 19.24 9.79
CA ASN A 81 -29.96 19.73 10.98
C ASN A 81 -29.52 21.19 10.83
N ALA A 82 -29.01 21.59 9.66
CA ALA A 82 -28.67 22.99 9.38
C ALA A 82 -29.92 23.89 9.43
N LYS A 83 -31.04 23.43 8.86
CA LYS A 83 -32.34 24.11 8.96
C LYS A 83 -32.85 24.21 10.39
N LEU A 84 -32.83 23.12 11.16
CA LEU A 84 -33.28 23.11 12.55
C LEU A 84 -32.40 24.01 13.44
N LYS A 85 -31.10 24.06 13.18
CA LYS A 85 -30.17 24.96 13.88
C LYS A 85 -30.43 26.43 13.52
N SER A 86 -30.77 26.73 12.27
CA SER A 86 -31.20 28.07 11.85
C SER A 86 -32.57 28.47 12.42
N ALA A 87 -33.49 27.52 12.57
CA ALA A 87 -34.80 27.73 13.18
C ALA A 87 -34.70 27.91 14.70
N ALA A 88 -33.81 27.17 15.38
CA ALA A 88 -33.51 27.34 16.79
C ALA A 88 -32.83 28.69 17.09
N GLY A 89 -32.03 29.22 16.16
CA GLY A 89 -31.45 30.57 16.25
C GLY A 89 -32.49 31.70 16.11
N ASN A 90 -33.62 31.44 15.44
CA ASN A 90 -34.68 32.43 15.19
C ASN A 90 -35.88 32.34 16.16
N ALA A 91 -35.92 31.32 17.03
CA ALA A 91 -37.05 31.08 17.95
C ALA A 91 -36.83 31.71 19.34
N ALA A 92 -36.62 33.02 19.39
CA ALA A 92 -36.65 33.80 20.64
C ALA A 92 -38.05 34.36 20.98
N GLY A 93 -39.11 33.87 20.32
CA GLY A 93 -40.47 34.32 20.64
C GLY A 93 -41.56 33.54 19.94
N GLN A 94 -41.98 32.41 20.52
CA GLN A 94 -43.36 31.88 20.47
C GLN A 94 -43.42 30.59 21.29
N SER A 95 -44.09 30.68 22.43
CA SER A 95 -44.04 29.74 23.55
C SER A 95 -44.94 28.51 23.36
N ASP A 96 -44.49 27.39 23.94
CA ASP A 96 -45.16 26.10 24.22
C ASP A 96 -45.52 25.12 23.10
N GLN A 97 -46.03 25.53 21.93
CA GLN A 97 -46.39 24.53 20.90
C GLN A 97 -45.18 24.01 20.12
N ASN A 98 -44.19 24.88 19.87
CA ASN A 98 -42.95 24.52 19.19
C ASN A 98 -41.97 23.74 20.07
N ALA A 99 -42.04 23.91 21.40
CA ALA A 99 -41.23 23.14 22.35
C ALA A 99 -41.63 21.66 22.37
N LYS A 100 -42.94 21.37 22.34
CA LYS A 100 -43.46 19.98 22.26
C LYS A 100 -43.15 19.29 20.94
N VAL A 101 -43.22 20.02 19.82
CA VAL A 101 -42.84 19.47 18.50
C VAL A 101 -41.34 19.23 18.43
N ALA A 102 -40.52 20.10 19.03
CA ALA A 102 -39.08 19.89 19.13
C ALA A 102 -38.73 18.68 20.00
N GLU A 103 -39.40 18.48 21.15
CA GLU A 103 -39.23 17.28 21.99
C GLU A 103 -39.67 16.00 21.27
N SER A 104 -40.80 16.02 20.56
CA SER A 104 -41.28 14.87 19.77
C SER A 104 -40.30 14.50 18.66
N LYS A 105 -39.74 15.49 17.96
CA LYS A 105 -38.75 15.26 16.91
C LYS A 105 -37.39 14.80 17.46
N LEU A 106 -37.04 15.24 18.67
CA LEU A 106 -35.84 14.76 19.36
C LEU A 106 -35.99 13.29 19.76
N ALA A 107 -37.17 12.89 20.26
CA ALA A 107 -37.49 11.51 20.59
C ALA A 107 -37.49 10.59 19.35
N GLU A 108 -38.07 11.05 18.24
CA GLU A 108 -38.01 10.32 16.95
C GLU A 108 -36.57 10.18 16.42
N ALA A 109 -35.74 11.22 16.59
CA ALA A 109 -34.34 11.18 16.20
C ALA A 109 -33.50 10.25 17.10
N GLU A 110 -33.80 10.19 18.40
CA GLU A 110 -33.18 9.25 19.33
C GLU A 110 -33.57 7.80 19.02
N GLU A 111 -34.84 7.54 18.72
CA GLU A 111 -35.33 6.22 18.31
C GLU A 111 -34.71 5.77 16.98
N SER A 112 -34.56 6.69 16.01
CA SER A 112 -33.87 6.45 14.75
C SER A 112 -32.38 6.13 14.97
N ASN A 113 -31.70 6.85 15.86
CA ASN A 113 -30.31 6.55 16.24
C ASN A 113 -30.18 5.18 16.92
N HIS A 114 -31.15 4.81 17.76
CA HIS A 114 -31.16 3.51 18.42
C HIS A 114 -31.40 2.37 17.42
N ALA A 115 -32.23 2.59 16.41
CA ALA A 115 -32.45 1.65 15.31
C ALA A 115 -31.20 1.50 14.42
N LEU A 116 -30.51 2.60 14.10
CA LEU A 116 -29.24 2.59 13.37
C LEU A 116 -28.13 1.89 14.15
N ALA A 117 -28.05 2.09 15.46
CA ALA A 117 -27.12 1.39 16.33
C ALA A 117 -27.37 -0.13 16.34
N ALA A 118 -28.63 -0.55 16.44
CA ALA A 118 -28.99 -1.97 16.35
C ALA A 118 -28.66 -2.58 14.98
N GLN A 119 -28.83 -1.82 13.90
CA GLN A 119 -28.47 -2.26 12.55
C GLN A 119 -26.95 -2.42 12.38
N ASN A 120 -26.17 -1.49 12.95
CA ASN A 120 -24.71 -1.57 12.95
C ASN A 120 -24.19 -2.75 13.79
N GLU A 121 -24.81 -3.06 14.92
CA GLU A 121 -24.53 -4.25 15.73
C GLU A 121 -24.77 -5.53 14.92
N GLN A 122 -25.86 -5.58 14.16
CA GLN A 122 -26.20 -6.71 13.30
C GLN A 122 -25.20 -6.88 12.13
N LEU A 123 -24.80 -5.78 11.49
CA LEU A 123 -23.77 -5.79 10.45
C LEU A 123 -22.41 -6.24 11.00
N LYS A 124 -22.04 -5.79 12.21
CA LYS A 124 -20.83 -6.24 12.90
C LYS A 124 -20.84 -7.75 13.13
N GLY A 125 -21.98 -8.29 13.59
CA GLY A 125 -22.17 -9.73 13.73
C GLY A 125 -22.01 -10.51 12.42
N GLN A 126 -22.55 -9.99 11.31
CA GLN A 126 -22.39 -10.59 9.98
C GLN A 126 -20.94 -10.56 9.50
N VAL A 127 -20.23 -9.44 9.70
CA VAL A 127 -18.80 -9.30 9.37
C VAL A 127 -17.95 -10.27 10.18
N ASP A 128 -18.23 -10.45 11.47
CA ASP A 128 -17.53 -11.43 12.31
C ASP A 128 -17.76 -12.87 11.85
N GLN A 129 -18.97 -13.18 11.36
CA GLN A 129 -19.32 -14.50 10.86
C GLN A 129 -18.62 -14.80 9.52
N LEU A 130 -18.58 -13.82 8.61
CA LEU A 130 -17.83 -13.91 7.35
C LEU A 130 -16.33 -14.03 7.60
N ASN A 131 -15.80 -13.28 8.55
CA ASN A 131 -14.39 -13.36 8.92
C ASN A 131 -14.00 -14.75 9.44
N LYS A 132 -14.87 -15.41 10.23
CA LYS A 132 -14.67 -16.79 10.68
C LYS A 132 -14.67 -17.79 9.51
N GLN A 133 -15.52 -17.58 8.50
CA GLN A 133 -15.52 -18.42 7.30
C GLN A 133 -14.25 -18.21 6.46
N ILE A 134 -13.78 -16.96 6.34
CA ILE A 134 -12.50 -16.65 5.68
C ILE A 134 -11.33 -17.29 6.43
N ASP A 135 -11.32 -17.26 7.76
CA ASP A 135 -10.33 -17.96 8.59
C ASP A 135 -10.31 -19.47 8.31
N GLN A 136 -11.48 -20.09 8.20
CA GLN A 136 -11.60 -21.52 7.88
C GLN A 136 -11.12 -21.85 6.46
N LEU A 137 -11.48 -21.05 5.47
CA LEU A 137 -11.04 -21.22 4.08
C LEU A 137 -9.54 -20.98 3.92
N THR A 138 -8.99 -19.98 4.63
CA THR A 138 -7.55 -19.68 4.66
C THR A 138 -6.76 -20.82 5.30
N ALA A 139 -7.25 -21.37 6.41
CA ALA A 139 -6.64 -22.54 7.05
C ALA A 139 -6.74 -23.81 6.19
N GLN A 140 -7.80 -23.96 5.38
CA GLN A 140 -7.92 -25.04 4.39
C GLN A 140 -6.95 -24.85 3.22
N ALA A 141 -6.80 -23.62 2.70
CA ALA A 141 -5.87 -23.30 1.62
C ALA A 141 -4.40 -23.47 2.04
N ALA A 142 -4.05 -23.10 3.27
CA ALA A 142 -2.72 -23.32 3.85
C ALA A 142 -2.39 -24.81 4.05
N LYS A 143 -3.39 -25.67 4.31
CA LYS A 143 -3.21 -27.13 4.36
C LYS A 143 -3.11 -27.81 3.00
N ALA A 144 -3.53 -27.12 1.93
CA ALA A 144 -3.58 -27.66 0.57
C ALA A 144 -2.43 -27.18 -0.33
N SER A 145 -1.59 -26.26 0.13
CA SER A 145 -0.50 -25.68 -0.68
C SER A 145 0.87 -26.23 -0.30
N ASP A 146 1.48 -27.00 -1.20
CA ASP A 146 2.91 -27.37 -1.21
C ASP A 146 3.81 -26.25 -1.80
N ASN A 147 3.33 -24.99 -1.80
CA ASN A 147 3.98 -23.88 -2.50
C ASN A 147 4.23 -22.72 -1.53
N ASP A 148 5.48 -22.61 -1.05
CA ASP A 148 5.92 -21.67 0.01
C ASP A 148 5.58 -20.20 -0.31
N ALA A 149 5.60 -19.81 -1.59
CA ALA A 149 5.27 -18.45 -2.00
C ALA A 149 3.80 -18.07 -1.74
N LEU A 150 2.87 -19.04 -1.85
CA LEU A 150 1.46 -18.80 -1.56
C LEU A 150 1.21 -18.77 -0.04
N ALA A 151 1.98 -19.55 0.73
CA ALA A 151 1.94 -19.52 2.18
C ALA A 151 2.41 -18.15 2.73
N ASP A 152 3.47 -17.57 2.16
CA ASP A 152 3.94 -16.24 2.53
C ASP A 152 2.91 -15.15 2.21
N GLN A 153 2.25 -15.23 1.05
CA GLN A 153 1.23 -14.26 0.65
C GLN A 153 -0.04 -14.37 1.51
N LEU A 154 -0.45 -15.58 1.89
CA LEU A 154 -1.55 -15.78 2.85
C LEU A 154 -1.21 -15.22 4.23
N THR A 155 0.04 -15.41 4.68
CA THR A 155 0.51 -14.88 5.97
C THR A 155 0.53 -13.35 5.99
N ALA A 156 0.89 -12.72 4.87
CA ALA A 156 0.86 -11.26 4.71
C ALA A 156 -0.58 -10.71 4.78
N ILE A 157 -1.52 -11.33 4.05
CA ILE A 157 -2.95 -10.97 4.09
C ILE A 157 -3.52 -11.16 5.50
N GLN A 158 -3.09 -12.21 6.21
CA GLN A 158 -3.51 -12.47 7.59
C GLN A 158 -3.08 -11.34 8.54
N ARG A 159 -1.83 -10.86 8.41
CA ARG A 159 -1.31 -9.73 9.18
C ARG A 159 -2.07 -8.44 8.88
N GLU A 160 -2.31 -8.12 7.61
CA GLU A 160 -3.08 -6.92 7.25
C GLU A 160 -4.47 -6.95 7.86
N ARG A 161 -5.15 -8.10 7.80
CA ARG A 161 -6.48 -8.26 8.34
C ARG A 161 -6.52 -8.16 9.88
N ASP A 162 -5.51 -8.69 10.56
CA ASP A 162 -5.38 -8.54 12.01
C ASP A 162 -5.09 -7.08 12.40
N THR A 163 -4.34 -6.35 11.57
CA THR A 163 -4.11 -4.91 11.74
C THR A 163 -5.41 -4.11 11.57
N PHE A 164 -6.23 -4.46 10.58
CA PHE A 164 -7.56 -3.87 10.40
C PHE A 164 -8.50 -4.16 11.57
N ARG A 165 -8.47 -5.37 12.13
CA ARG A 165 -9.23 -5.72 13.35
C ARG A 165 -8.82 -4.86 14.54
N ALA A 166 -7.52 -4.70 14.77
CA ALA A 166 -7.01 -3.87 15.87
C ALA A 166 -7.45 -2.42 15.73
N ASN A 167 -7.35 -1.84 14.52
CA ASN A 167 -7.78 -0.48 14.25
C ASN A 167 -9.30 -0.29 14.44
N SER A 168 -10.10 -1.30 14.06
CA SER A 168 -11.55 -1.27 14.23
C SER A 168 -11.97 -1.38 15.70
N GLU A 169 -11.26 -2.19 16.49
CA GLU A 169 -11.46 -2.26 17.94
C GLU A 169 -11.08 -0.94 18.63
N ASP A 170 -9.97 -0.31 18.23
CA ASP A 170 -9.57 0.99 18.77
C ASP A 170 -10.57 2.10 18.43
N LEU A 171 -11.08 2.12 17.20
CA LEU A 171 -12.13 3.06 16.80
C LEU A 171 -13.42 2.82 17.60
N SER A 172 -13.79 1.56 17.84
CA SER A 172 -14.95 1.21 18.68
C SER A 172 -14.76 1.66 20.13
N ARG A 173 -13.54 1.58 20.68
CA ARG A 173 -13.22 2.05 22.04
C ARG A 173 -13.27 3.57 22.11
N GLN A 174 -12.75 4.27 21.11
CA GLN A 174 -12.85 5.73 21.02
C GLN A 174 -14.30 6.18 20.93
N LEU A 175 -15.12 5.52 20.12
CA LEU A 175 -16.54 5.84 19.99
C LEU A 175 -17.31 5.63 21.30
N ALA A 176 -17.04 4.54 22.02
CA ALA A 176 -17.60 4.30 23.35
C ALA A 176 -17.18 5.38 24.36
N SER A 177 -15.92 5.81 24.33
CA SER A 177 -15.44 6.89 25.19
C SER A 177 -16.09 8.24 24.87
N ALA A 178 -16.32 8.53 23.59
CA ALA A 178 -17.00 9.73 23.13
C ALA A 178 -18.48 9.72 23.55
N GLN A 179 -19.18 8.59 23.41
CA GLN A 179 -20.54 8.42 23.92
C GLN A 179 -20.61 8.64 25.44
N GLN A 180 -19.65 8.13 26.19
CA GLN A 180 -19.61 8.31 27.64
C GLN A 180 -19.39 9.79 28.04
N GLN A 181 -18.59 10.55 27.27
CA GLN A 181 -18.45 11.99 27.46
C GLN A 181 -19.75 12.75 27.16
N VAL A 182 -20.52 12.33 26.15
CA VAL A 182 -21.83 12.92 25.85
C VAL A 182 -22.81 12.73 27.01
N VAL A 183 -22.84 11.54 27.63
CA VAL A 183 -23.68 11.28 28.81
C VAL A 183 -23.26 12.15 30.00
N GLN A 184 -21.96 12.36 30.22
CA GLN A 184 -21.46 13.26 31.27
C GLN A 184 -21.83 14.72 31.00
N ALA A 185 -21.73 15.17 29.74
CA ALA A 185 -22.14 16.52 29.35
C ALA A 185 -23.65 16.75 29.56
N GLN A 186 -24.48 15.76 29.27
CA GLN A 186 -25.93 15.80 29.54
C GLN A 186 -26.23 15.90 31.05
N GLN A 187 -25.50 15.15 31.90
CA GLN A 187 -25.65 15.25 33.36
C GLN A 187 -25.20 16.61 33.91
N ALA A 188 -24.11 17.18 33.39
CA ALA A 188 -23.66 18.52 33.77
C ALA A 188 -24.69 19.59 33.37
N ALA A 189 -25.30 19.46 32.18
CA ALA A 189 -26.36 20.37 31.75
C ALA A 189 -27.60 20.30 32.66
N ALA A 190 -27.97 19.11 33.14
CA ALA A 190 -29.05 18.95 34.11
C ALA A 190 -28.73 19.61 35.46
N GLN A 191 -27.49 19.52 35.95
CA GLN A 191 -27.05 20.19 37.18
C GLN A 191 -27.07 21.72 37.06
N VAL A 192 -26.62 22.27 35.92
CA VAL A 192 -26.64 23.71 35.66
C VAL A 192 -28.09 24.24 35.66
N LYS A 193 -29.04 23.48 35.11
CA LYS A 193 -30.46 23.84 35.09
C LYS A 193 -31.04 23.91 36.51
N GLU A 194 -30.67 22.96 37.36
CA GLU A 194 -31.11 22.93 38.77
C GLU A 194 -30.48 24.05 39.61
N LEU A 195 -29.19 24.32 39.45
CA LEU A 195 -28.50 25.46 40.10
C LEU A 195 -29.12 26.80 39.71
N THR A 196 -29.51 26.96 38.44
CA THR A 196 -30.16 28.18 37.95
C THR A 196 -31.51 28.40 38.63
N ARG A 197 -32.28 27.33 38.86
CA ARG A 197 -33.55 27.38 39.60
C ARG A 197 -33.36 27.86 41.05
N GLN A 198 -32.36 27.31 41.74
CA GLN A 198 -32.07 27.67 43.14
C GLN A 198 -31.60 29.12 43.31
N LEU A 199 -30.85 29.65 42.34
CA LEU A 199 -30.41 31.05 42.34
C LEU A 199 -31.60 32.02 42.27
N GLU A 200 -32.58 31.71 41.42
CA GLU A 200 -33.76 32.57 41.24
C GLU A 200 -34.65 32.59 42.49
N GLU A 201 -34.83 31.45 43.15
CA GLU A 201 -35.52 31.36 44.45
C GLU A 201 -34.81 32.17 45.55
N SER A 202 -33.48 32.22 45.52
CA SER A 202 -32.69 33.03 46.47
C SER A 202 -32.92 34.53 46.28
N LYS A 203 -32.93 35.00 45.02
CA LYS A 203 -33.19 36.42 44.71
C LYS A 203 -34.58 36.88 45.17
N GLN A 204 -35.59 36.02 45.03
CA GLN A 204 -36.94 36.35 45.48
C GLN A 204 -37.03 36.55 47.00
N ARG A 205 -36.29 35.75 47.78
CA ARG A 205 -36.22 35.90 49.25
C ARG A 205 -35.55 37.21 49.67
N GLU A 206 -34.49 37.62 48.99
CA GLU A 206 -33.79 38.88 49.30
C GLU A 206 -34.70 40.10 49.12
N ASN A 207 -35.48 40.13 48.03
CA ASN A 207 -36.42 41.22 47.77
C ASN A 207 -37.50 41.33 48.84
N GLN A 208 -38.02 40.20 49.34
CA GLN A 208 -39.01 40.19 50.42
C GLN A 208 -38.46 40.74 51.75
N LEU A 209 -37.19 40.47 52.06
CA LEU A 209 -36.53 41.00 53.25
C LEU A 209 -36.31 42.51 53.17
N ARG A 210 -35.93 43.03 52.00
CA ARG A 210 -35.79 44.49 51.77
C ARG A 210 -37.09 45.26 52.01
N GLU A 211 -38.22 44.67 51.64
CA GLU A 211 -39.54 45.28 51.77
C GLU A 211 -40.05 45.33 53.23
N GLN A 212 -39.51 44.48 54.10
CA GLN A 212 -39.83 44.47 55.53
C GLN A 212 -39.01 45.50 56.31
N VAL A 213 -37.75 45.72 55.91
CA VAL A 213 -36.85 46.68 56.58
C VAL A 213 -37.30 48.13 56.36
N SER A 214 -37.92 48.44 55.21
CA SER A 214 -38.41 49.80 54.91
C SER A 214 -39.59 50.27 55.78
N LYS A 215 -40.24 49.36 56.54
CA LYS A 215 -41.42 49.67 57.36
C LYS A 215 -41.10 50.07 58.81
N VAL A 216 -39.82 50.10 59.23
CA VAL A 216 -39.43 50.13 60.66
C VAL A 216 -38.45 51.27 61.03
N GLU A 217 -38.66 52.51 60.57
CA GLU A 217 -37.89 53.66 61.07
C GLU A 217 -38.77 54.67 61.85
N PRO A 218 -38.53 54.92 63.15
CA PRO A 218 -39.20 55.99 63.93
C PRO A 218 -38.29 57.21 64.20
N SER A 219 -38.92 58.39 64.33
CA SER A 219 -38.30 59.72 64.50
C SER A 219 -37.89 60.07 65.95
N THR A 220 -36.82 60.87 66.10
CA THR A 220 -35.99 60.99 67.33
C THR A 220 -36.21 62.24 68.21
N GLU A 221 -37.35 62.94 68.17
CA GLU A 221 -37.46 64.28 68.80
C GLU A 221 -38.22 64.38 70.15
N THR A 222 -38.59 63.29 70.80
CA THR A 222 -39.53 63.38 71.95
C THR A 222 -38.89 63.59 73.33
N GLY A 223 -37.57 63.44 73.49
CA GLY A 223 -36.94 63.35 74.84
C GLY A 223 -36.35 64.63 75.43
N SER A 224 -35.89 65.58 74.60
CA SER A 224 -35.16 66.77 75.05
C SER A 224 -36.07 67.85 75.64
N LEU A 225 -37.27 68.00 75.08
CA LEU A 225 -38.29 68.94 75.56
C LEU A 225 -38.79 68.63 76.98
N GLN A 226 -38.78 67.36 77.36
CA GLN A 226 -39.29 66.91 78.65
C GLN A 226 -38.33 67.19 79.82
N LYS A 227 -37.01 67.28 79.56
CA LYS A 227 -36.00 67.64 80.58
C LYS A 227 -35.95 69.14 80.87
N ILE A 228 -36.18 69.98 79.87
CA ILE A 228 -36.24 71.45 80.04
C ILE A 228 -37.45 71.84 80.88
N ALA A 229 -38.59 71.15 80.70
CA ALA A 229 -39.80 71.36 81.49
C ALA A 229 -39.63 70.95 82.98
N GLY A 230 -38.84 69.90 83.26
CA GLY A 230 -38.62 69.41 84.64
C GLY A 230 -37.78 70.35 85.51
N ALA A 231 -36.81 71.07 84.94
CA ALA A 231 -35.93 71.96 85.69
C ALA A 231 -36.57 73.31 86.04
N ALA A 232 -37.57 73.75 85.26
CA ALA A 232 -38.35 74.97 85.54
C ALA A 232 -39.17 74.91 86.84
N ALA A 233 -39.38 73.70 87.38
CA ALA A 233 -40.19 73.44 88.56
C ALA A 233 -39.46 73.72 89.89
N SER A 234 -38.13 73.89 89.90
CA SER A 234 -37.31 73.85 91.12
C SER A 234 -36.78 75.20 91.67
N ALA A 235 -37.00 76.33 90.99
CA ALA A 235 -36.45 77.64 91.41
C ALA A 235 -37.49 78.56 92.08
N SER A 236 -37.12 79.29 93.13
CA SER A 236 -38.07 80.00 94.01
C SER A 236 -38.36 81.48 93.66
N SER A 237 -37.68 82.06 92.66
CA SER A 237 -38.00 83.40 92.13
C SER A 237 -37.91 83.45 90.59
N GLU A 238 -38.68 84.34 89.96
CA GLU A 238 -38.83 84.44 88.49
C GLU A 238 -37.53 84.80 87.74
N PRO A 239 -36.65 85.70 88.24
CA PRO A 239 -35.35 85.99 87.62
C PRO A 239 -34.38 84.80 87.69
N GLU A 240 -34.41 84.03 88.78
CA GLU A 240 -33.57 82.84 88.97
C GLU A 240 -34.03 81.66 88.11
N ARG A 241 -35.35 81.48 87.91
CA ARG A 241 -35.90 80.48 86.97
C ARG A 241 -35.43 80.75 85.53
N ALA A 242 -35.53 81.99 85.07
CA ALA A 242 -35.09 82.35 83.72
C ALA A 242 -33.58 82.13 83.53
N THR A 243 -32.78 82.51 84.54
CA THR A 243 -31.31 82.33 84.50
C THR A 243 -30.91 80.85 84.56
N ALA A 244 -31.58 80.04 85.38
CA ALA A 244 -31.34 78.60 85.47
C ALA A 244 -31.78 77.85 84.20
N MET A 245 -32.92 78.23 83.59
CA MET A 245 -33.36 77.68 82.31
C MET A 245 -32.41 78.06 81.18
N LEU A 246 -31.91 79.31 81.15
CA LEU A 246 -30.93 79.74 80.14
C LEU A 246 -29.59 79.00 80.30
N ALA A 247 -29.08 78.87 81.53
CA ALA A 247 -27.84 78.14 81.79
C ALA A 247 -27.94 76.65 81.41
N LEU A 248 -29.07 76.00 81.72
CA LEU A 248 -29.32 74.61 81.33
C LEU A 248 -29.50 74.47 79.81
N ALA A 249 -30.17 75.42 79.16
CA ALA A 249 -30.32 75.45 77.71
C ALA A 249 -28.96 75.64 77.01
N MET A 250 -28.08 76.49 77.54
CA MET A 250 -26.70 76.65 77.03
C MET A 250 -25.88 75.38 77.22
N GLN A 251 -25.95 74.74 78.40
CA GLN A 251 -25.24 73.49 78.64
C GLN A 251 -25.75 72.34 77.74
N LEU A 252 -27.06 72.26 77.54
CA LEU A 252 -27.68 71.28 76.66
C LEU A 252 -27.30 71.55 75.19
N HIS A 253 -27.31 72.82 74.79
CA HIS A 253 -26.85 73.25 73.46
C HIS A 253 -25.39 72.86 73.23
N ASP A 254 -24.48 73.18 74.15
CA ASP A 254 -23.07 72.83 74.03
C ASP A 254 -22.87 71.31 73.99
N GLN A 255 -23.64 70.56 74.79
CA GLN A 255 -23.64 69.10 74.73
C GLN A 255 -24.12 68.56 73.37
N TYR A 256 -25.16 69.16 72.77
CA TYR A 256 -25.62 68.78 71.43
C TYR A 256 -24.64 69.19 70.34
N VAL A 257 -23.98 70.34 70.48
CA VAL A 257 -22.95 70.81 69.54
C VAL A 257 -21.73 69.88 69.59
N ASP A 258 -21.27 69.48 70.77
CA ASP A 258 -20.12 68.58 70.90
C ASP A 258 -20.47 67.16 70.44
N LYS A 259 -21.69 66.67 70.72
CA LYS A 259 -22.20 65.43 70.14
C LYS A 259 -22.29 65.52 68.62
N GLY A 260 -22.75 66.64 68.09
CA GLY A 260 -22.81 66.90 66.64
C GLY A 260 -21.42 66.91 66.01
N LYS A 261 -20.43 67.56 66.63
CA LYS A 261 -19.02 67.54 66.19
C LYS A 261 -18.42 66.15 66.26
N ALA A 262 -18.67 65.40 67.33
CA ALA A 262 -18.20 64.03 67.48
C ALA A 262 -18.84 63.09 66.43
N GLN A 263 -20.14 63.23 66.19
CA GLN A 263 -20.86 62.47 65.18
C GLN A 263 -20.39 62.84 63.76
N ALA A 264 -20.15 64.11 63.47
CA ALA A 264 -19.59 64.56 62.19
C ALA A 264 -18.19 63.98 61.95
N LYS A 265 -17.33 63.96 62.98
CA LYS A 265 -16.00 63.34 62.91
C LYS A 265 -16.11 61.82 62.66
N GLN A 266 -16.97 61.13 63.41
CA GLN A 266 -17.21 59.69 63.23
C GLN A 266 -17.73 59.37 61.82
N ILE A 267 -18.66 60.17 61.29
CA ILE A 267 -19.17 60.02 59.92
C ILE A 267 -18.06 60.25 58.90
N THR A 268 -17.19 61.23 59.12
CA THR A 268 -16.07 61.53 58.21
C THR A 268 -15.05 60.39 58.20
N GLU A 269 -14.64 59.90 59.37
CA GLU A 269 -13.71 58.77 59.50
C GLU A 269 -14.32 57.49 58.92
N ALA A 270 -15.59 57.19 59.22
CA ALA A 270 -16.28 56.03 58.66
C ALA A 270 -16.42 56.13 57.13
N SER A 271 -16.72 57.32 56.60
CA SER A 271 -16.79 57.56 55.16
C SER A 271 -15.43 57.40 54.49
N GLN A 272 -14.36 57.92 55.09
CA GLN A 272 -13.01 57.82 54.55
C GLN A 272 -12.50 56.37 54.57
N ASN A 273 -12.80 55.63 55.62
CA ASN A 273 -12.49 54.20 55.70
C ASN A 273 -13.25 53.40 54.63
N LYS A 274 -14.56 53.65 54.47
CA LYS A 274 -15.36 53.00 53.41
C LYS A 274 -14.87 53.35 52.02
N TYR A 275 -14.49 54.61 51.79
CA TYR A 275 -13.92 55.04 50.51
C TYR A 275 -12.61 54.31 50.21
N ASN A 276 -11.68 54.29 51.16
CA ASN A 276 -10.40 53.60 51.00
C ASN A 276 -10.58 52.10 50.77
N GLU A 277 -11.50 51.46 51.49
CA GLU A 277 -11.85 50.06 51.31
C GLU A 277 -12.41 49.79 49.91
N LEU A 278 -13.34 50.62 49.44
CA LEU A 278 -13.93 50.47 48.11
C LEU A 278 -12.89 50.66 47.00
N VAL A 279 -12.04 51.67 47.11
CA VAL A 279 -10.95 51.92 46.16
C VAL A 279 -9.96 50.76 46.13
N THR A 280 -9.60 50.22 47.30
CA THR A 280 -8.71 49.05 47.39
C THR A 280 -9.33 47.84 46.71
N LYS A 281 -10.59 47.50 47.04
CA LYS A 281 -11.31 46.39 46.40
C LYS A 281 -11.42 46.56 44.88
N ALA A 282 -11.67 47.78 44.41
CA ALA A 282 -11.74 48.07 42.98
C ALA A 282 -10.38 47.91 42.28
N ASN A 283 -9.30 48.39 42.91
CA ASN A 283 -7.94 48.23 42.39
C ASN A 283 -7.49 46.76 42.38
N ASP A 284 -7.79 46.01 43.44
CA ASP A 284 -7.49 44.59 43.54
C ASP A 284 -8.22 43.79 42.46
N TYR A 285 -9.52 44.06 42.29
CA TYR A 285 -10.33 43.44 41.24
C TYR A 285 -9.77 43.75 39.85
N SER A 286 -9.48 45.02 39.56
CA SER A 286 -8.93 45.44 38.26
C SER A 286 -7.58 44.78 37.97
N THR A 287 -6.69 44.75 38.96
CA THR A 287 -5.36 44.13 38.82
C THR A 287 -5.49 42.63 38.58
N ARG A 288 -6.38 41.98 39.32
CA ARG A 288 -6.64 40.55 39.17
C ARG A 288 -7.21 40.22 37.79
N THR A 289 -8.22 40.95 37.32
CA THR A 289 -8.80 40.74 35.99
C THR A 289 -7.77 40.95 34.88
N ARG A 290 -6.90 41.96 35.00
CA ARG A 290 -5.81 42.18 34.02
C ARG A 290 -4.81 41.03 34.04
N SER A 291 -4.37 40.59 35.22
CA SER A 291 -3.44 39.47 35.34
C SER A 291 -4.02 38.18 34.78
N GLU A 292 -5.27 37.85 35.11
CA GLU A 292 -5.95 36.65 34.60
C GLU A 292 -6.13 36.72 33.08
N ALA A 293 -6.45 37.90 32.52
CA ALA A 293 -6.54 38.10 31.08
C ALA A 293 -5.18 37.96 30.38
N ASP A 294 -4.11 38.54 30.94
CA ASP A 294 -2.74 38.42 30.41
C ASP A 294 -2.24 36.98 30.44
N GLU A 295 -2.51 36.25 31.53
CA GLU A 295 -2.16 34.82 31.66
C GLU A 295 -2.96 33.95 30.68
N TYR A 296 -4.25 34.23 30.52
CA TYR A 296 -5.07 33.55 29.53
C TYR A 296 -4.54 33.80 28.12
N GLY A 297 -4.23 35.05 27.76
CA GLY A 297 -3.64 35.41 26.47
C GLY A 297 -2.33 34.67 26.22
N LYS A 298 -1.43 34.64 27.20
CA LYS A 298 -0.15 33.89 27.09
C LYS A 298 -0.36 32.40 26.81
N ARG A 299 -1.28 31.75 27.53
CA ARG A 299 -1.59 30.33 27.31
C ARG A 299 -2.14 30.07 25.91
N VAL A 300 -3.10 30.88 25.47
CA VAL A 300 -3.69 30.72 24.13
C VAL A 300 -2.62 30.89 23.04
N HIS A 301 -1.73 31.87 23.17
CA HIS A 301 -0.63 32.04 22.23
C HIS A 301 0.34 30.87 22.25
N GLN A 302 0.75 30.39 23.43
CA GLN A 302 1.63 29.24 23.56
C GLN A 302 1.02 27.97 22.95
N ASP A 303 -0.26 27.71 23.22
CA ASP A 303 -0.98 26.55 22.68
C ASP A 303 -1.12 26.64 21.16
N ALA A 304 -1.39 27.85 20.64
CA ALA A 304 -1.50 28.09 19.20
C ALA A 304 -0.14 27.92 18.49
N ASP A 305 0.94 28.44 19.07
CA ASP A 305 2.30 28.30 18.53
C ASP A 305 2.73 26.84 18.53
N ALA A 306 2.52 26.12 19.65
CA ALA A 306 2.81 24.69 19.76
C ALA A 306 1.99 23.85 18.77
N TYR A 307 0.72 24.20 18.57
CA TYR A 307 -0.11 23.57 17.55
C TYR A 307 0.43 23.83 16.14
N SER A 308 0.79 25.08 15.81
CA SER A 308 1.34 25.44 14.51
C SER A 308 2.66 24.74 14.22
N GLU A 309 3.55 24.64 15.20
CA GLU A 309 4.83 23.94 15.07
C GLU A 309 4.63 22.45 14.82
N ARG A 310 3.73 21.79 15.55
CA ARG A 310 3.40 20.38 15.34
C ARG A 310 2.84 20.13 13.94
N VAL A 311 1.85 20.93 13.50
CA VAL A 311 1.25 20.76 12.17
C VAL A 311 2.29 20.96 11.07
N ARG A 312 3.19 21.94 11.21
CA ARG A 312 4.31 22.11 10.28
C ARG A 312 5.28 20.93 10.31
N GLY A 313 5.66 20.47 11.49
CA GLY A 313 6.55 19.32 11.66
C GLY A 313 5.98 18.04 11.05
N ASP A 314 4.69 17.77 11.26
CA ASP A 314 3.99 16.62 10.69
C ASP A 314 3.91 16.73 9.15
N ALA A 315 3.61 17.92 8.62
CA ALA A 315 3.56 18.16 7.18
C ALA A 315 4.93 18.03 6.50
N ASP A 316 5.97 18.60 7.10
CA ASP A 316 7.36 18.49 6.62
C ASP A 316 7.82 17.04 6.69
N GLY A 317 7.52 16.33 7.78
CA GLY A 317 7.81 14.91 7.95
C GLY A 317 7.13 14.05 6.89
N TYR A 318 5.85 14.30 6.60
CA TYR A 318 5.12 13.62 5.53
C TYR A 318 5.74 13.90 4.16
N SER A 319 6.07 15.16 3.86
CA SER A 319 6.69 15.54 2.58
C SER A 319 8.05 14.85 2.37
N VAL A 320 8.89 14.82 3.40
CA VAL A 320 10.19 14.14 3.36
C VAL A 320 10.00 12.65 3.11
N LYS A 321 9.07 12.01 3.83
CA LYS A 321 8.75 10.59 3.64
C LYS A 321 8.31 10.29 2.21
N THR A 322 7.37 11.07 1.66
CA THR A 322 6.90 10.86 0.28
C THR A 322 8.03 10.99 -0.74
N ARG A 323 8.94 11.97 -0.56
CA ARG A 323 10.10 12.12 -1.44
C ARG A 323 11.05 10.92 -1.32
N GLN A 324 11.34 10.49 -0.09
CA GLN A 324 12.22 9.35 0.15
C GLN A 324 11.66 8.05 -0.46
N ASP A 325 10.36 7.80 -0.30
CA ASP A 325 9.70 6.64 -0.87
C ASP A 325 9.73 6.69 -2.40
N ALA A 326 9.51 7.87 -2.99
CA ALA A 326 9.62 8.08 -4.44
C ALA A 326 11.05 7.86 -4.96
N ASP A 327 12.07 8.40 -4.28
CA ASP A 327 13.47 8.22 -4.65
C ASP A 327 13.89 6.74 -4.55
N THR A 328 13.41 6.04 -3.53
CA THR A 328 13.63 4.61 -3.35
C THR A 328 12.99 3.81 -4.48
N TYR A 329 11.73 4.11 -4.81
CA TYR A 329 11.01 3.47 -5.91
C TYR A 329 11.73 3.67 -7.25
N LEU A 330 12.15 4.92 -7.55
CA LEU A 330 12.90 5.24 -8.76
C LEU A 330 14.22 4.48 -8.82
N THR A 331 14.96 4.44 -7.71
CA THR A 331 16.24 3.70 -7.62
C THR A 331 16.04 2.22 -7.91
N ASN A 332 15.04 1.59 -7.31
CA ASN A 332 14.74 0.18 -7.55
C ASN A 332 14.36 -0.08 -9.01
N LYS A 333 13.57 0.81 -9.63
CA LYS A 333 13.19 0.67 -11.04
C LYS A 333 14.38 0.84 -11.99
N HIS A 334 15.30 1.75 -11.68
CA HIS A 334 16.54 1.85 -12.43
C HIS A 334 17.40 0.59 -12.29
N GLN A 335 17.55 0.04 -11.07
CA GLN A 335 18.30 -1.19 -10.87
C GLN A 335 17.68 -2.39 -11.59
N GLU A 336 16.35 -2.54 -11.57
CA GLU A 336 15.64 -3.56 -12.32
C GLU A 336 15.88 -3.41 -13.85
N ALA A 337 15.82 -2.19 -14.36
CA ALA A 337 16.06 -1.90 -15.78
C ALA A 337 17.52 -2.20 -16.18
N ASP A 338 18.49 -1.77 -15.39
CA ASP A 338 19.91 -2.01 -15.62
C ASP A 338 20.22 -3.52 -15.58
N ALA A 339 19.61 -4.27 -14.65
CA ALA A 339 19.75 -5.72 -14.58
C ALA A 339 19.15 -6.43 -15.80
N TYR A 340 17.98 -5.97 -16.26
CA TYR A 340 17.36 -6.50 -17.47
C TYR A 340 18.21 -6.21 -18.72
N GLU A 341 18.73 -4.98 -18.85
CA GLU A 341 19.62 -4.62 -19.94
C GLU A 341 20.88 -5.49 -19.95
N ALA A 342 21.52 -5.68 -18.79
CA ALA A 342 22.68 -6.55 -18.66
C ALA A 342 22.40 -8.00 -19.10
N GLU A 343 21.22 -8.54 -18.75
CA GLU A 343 20.81 -9.88 -19.16
C GLU A 343 20.58 -9.98 -20.67
N VAL A 344 19.94 -8.98 -21.27
CA VAL A 344 19.75 -8.91 -22.73
C VAL A 344 21.10 -8.86 -23.45
N GLN A 345 22.03 -8.04 -22.97
CA GLN A 345 23.39 -7.96 -23.52
C GLN A 345 24.13 -9.28 -23.39
N ARG A 346 24.02 -9.96 -22.24
CA ARG A 346 24.63 -11.28 -22.03
C ARG A 346 24.08 -12.31 -23.00
N ARG A 347 22.76 -12.37 -23.17
CA ARG A 347 22.11 -13.30 -24.12
C ARG A 347 22.50 -12.99 -25.57
N ALA A 348 22.62 -11.72 -25.94
CA ALA A 348 23.08 -11.31 -27.25
C ALA A 348 24.52 -11.78 -27.51
N ALA A 349 25.43 -11.55 -26.55
CA ALA A 349 26.82 -12.00 -26.63
C ALA A 349 26.94 -13.53 -26.69
N GLU A 350 26.15 -14.27 -25.91
CA GLU A 350 26.11 -15.74 -25.96
C GLU A 350 25.62 -16.25 -27.32
N HIS A 351 24.60 -15.60 -27.88
CA HIS A 351 24.08 -15.95 -29.20
C HIS A 351 25.11 -15.66 -30.30
N GLU A 352 25.73 -14.49 -30.27
CA GLU A 352 26.83 -14.11 -31.18
C GLU A 352 27.97 -15.13 -31.12
N GLN A 353 28.38 -15.53 -29.91
CA GLN A 353 29.43 -16.53 -29.72
C GLN A 353 29.05 -17.90 -30.33
N LYS A 354 27.80 -18.33 -30.17
CA LYS A 354 27.31 -19.59 -30.78
C LYS A 354 27.32 -19.52 -32.30
N VAL A 355 26.89 -18.39 -32.87
CA VAL A 355 26.88 -18.19 -34.32
C VAL A 355 28.32 -18.22 -34.86
N HIS A 356 29.25 -17.54 -34.21
CA HIS A 356 30.66 -17.57 -34.59
C HIS A 356 31.26 -18.98 -34.48
N ALA A 357 31.02 -19.69 -33.39
CA ALA A 357 31.52 -21.06 -33.23
C ALA A 357 30.97 -22.01 -34.31
N ALA A 358 29.69 -21.88 -34.65
CA ALA A 358 29.08 -22.69 -35.71
C ALA A 358 29.64 -22.34 -37.10
N ALA A 359 29.90 -21.06 -37.37
CA ALA A 359 30.54 -20.62 -38.60
C ALA A 359 31.98 -21.16 -38.71
N ASP A 360 32.78 -21.05 -37.64
CA ASP A 360 34.15 -21.59 -37.60
C ASP A 360 34.17 -23.12 -37.80
N GLU A 361 33.20 -23.84 -37.23
CA GLU A 361 33.07 -25.28 -37.41
C GLU A 361 32.72 -25.64 -38.86
N TYR A 362 31.78 -24.89 -39.47
CA TYR A 362 31.39 -25.08 -40.86
C TYR A 362 32.56 -24.81 -41.82
N ASP A 363 33.29 -23.72 -41.60
CA ASP A 363 34.48 -23.37 -42.38
C ASP A 363 35.56 -24.46 -42.25
N LYS A 364 35.78 -24.97 -41.04
CA LYS A 364 36.71 -26.08 -40.79
C LYS A 364 36.29 -27.36 -41.52
N LYS A 365 35.01 -27.73 -41.48
CA LYS A 365 34.49 -28.91 -42.20
C LYS A 365 34.68 -28.76 -43.71
N THR A 366 34.33 -27.60 -44.26
CA THR A 366 34.46 -27.30 -45.68
C THR A 366 35.91 -27.38 -46.13
N ARG A 367 36.83 -26.78 -45.36
CA ARG A 367 38.27 -26.85 -45.63
C ARG A 367 38.80 -28.28 -45.56
N THR A 368 38.42 -29.03 -44.53
CA THR A 368 38.87 -30.43 -44.38
C THR A 368 38.38 -31.31 -45.53
N ALA A 369 37.13 -31.16 -45.94
CA ALA A 369 36.56 -31.90 -47.07
C ALA A 369 37.27 -31.56 -48.39
N ALA A 370 37.61 -30.28 -48.60
CA ALA A 370 38.38 -29.86 -49.77
C ALA A 370 39.81 -30.45 -49.75
N GLU A 371 40.51 -30.39 -48.61
CA GLU A 371 41.84 -30.96 -48.44
C GLU A 371 41.84 -32.49 -48.65
N GLU A 372 40.79 -33.19 -48.19
CA GLU A 372 40.62 -34.63 -48.38
C GLU A 372 40.32 -35.00 -49.84
N TYR A 373 39.45 -34.25 -50.51
CA TYR A 373 39.15 -34.42 -51.92
C TYR A 373 40.38 -34.21 -52.80
N ASP A 374 41.15 -33.14 -52.55
CA ASP A 374 42.41 -32.86 -53.23
C ASP A 374 43.43 -33.99 -53.02
N LYS A 375 43.56 -34.48 -51.79
CA LYS A 375 44.45 -35.59 -51.45
C LYS A 375 44.05 -36.87 -52.20
N ASN A 376 42.77 -37.20 -52.23
CA ASN A 376 42.27 -38.40 -52.91
C ASN A 376 42.48 -38.30 -54.43
N THR A 377 42.26 -37.12 -55.01
CA THR A 377 42.48 -36.86 -56.43
C THR A 377 43.96 -37.01 -56.80
N ARG A 378 44.88 -36.48 -55.97
CA ARG A 378 46.33 -36.68 -56.18
C ARG A 378 46.72 -38.15 -56.04
N SER A 379 46.25 -38.81 -54.98
CA SER A 379 46.59 -40.22 -54.74
C SER A 379 46.09 -41.14 -55.85
N THR A 380 44.89 -40.91 -56.37
CA THR A 380 44.32 -41.71 -57.47
C THR A 380 45.05 -41.44 -58.79
N ALA A 381 45.39 -40.18 -59.08
CA ALA A 381 46.23 -39.82 -60.23
C ALA A 381 47.63 -40.46 -60.15
N ASP A 382 48.26 -40.45 -58.97
CA ASP A 382 49.56 -41.08 -58.74
C ASP A 382 49.50 -42.60 -58.91
N SER A 383 48.44 -43.23 -58.40
CA SER A 383 48.21 -44.68 -58.54
C SER A 383 47.98 -45.07 -59.99
N TYR A 384 47.17 -44.30 -60.72
CA TYR A 384 46.95 -44.52 -62.15
C TYR A 384 48.24 -44.33 -62.94
N ALA A 385 49.02 -43.29 -62.65
CA ALA A 385 50.31 -43.06 -63.28
C ALA A 385 51.30 -44.21 -63.00
N GLN A 386 51.31 -44.77 -61.78
CA GLN A 386 52.07 -45.98 -61.47
C GLN A 386 51.60 -47.18 -62.31
N GLN A 387 50.30 -47.45 -62.34
CA GLN A 387 49.74 -48.58 -63.09
C GLN A 387 50.08 -48.49 -64.60
N VAL A 388 50.01 -47.30 -65.18
CA VAL A 388 50.40 -47.07 -66.59
C VAL A 388 51.90 -47.35 -66.78
N ARG A 389 52.76 -46.85 -65.87
CA ARG A 389 54.21 -47.14 -65.92
C ARG A 389 54.51 -48.64 -65.81
N ASP A 390 53.84 -49.34 -64.91
CA ASP A 390 54.02 -50.77 -64.72
C ASP A 390 53.57 -51.55 -65.97
N THR A 391 52.43 -51.18 -66.55
CA THR A 391 51.91 -51.78 -67.78
C THR A 391 52.87 -51.56 -68.95
N LEU A 392 53.40 -50.34 -69.11
CA LEU A 392 54.38 -50.02 -70.15
C LEU A 392 55.69 -50.79 -69.95
N THR A 393 56.12 -50.96 -68.70
CA THR A 393 57.31 -51.76 -68.36
C THR A 393 57.11 -53.22 -68.73
N GLU A 394 55.93 -53.78 -68.43
CA GLU A 394 55.60 -55.17 -68.78
C GLU A 394 55.50 -55.36 -70.30
N GLN A 395 54.84 -54.44 -71.01
CA GLN A 395 54.82 -54.45 -72.47
C GLN A 395 56.22 -54.36 -73.07
N THR A 396 57.11 -53.55 -72.47
CA THR A 396 58.51 -53.46 -72.91
C THR A 396 59.22 -54.81 -72.76
N LYS A 397 59.06 -55.50 -71.63
CA LYS A 397 59.61 -56.86 -71.44
C LYS A 397 59.07 -57.87 -72.46
N VAL A 398 57.76 -57.82 -72.76
CA VAL A 398 57.15 -58.69 -73.78
C VAL A 398 57.74 -58.41 -75.15
N ILE A 399 57.90 -57.13 -75.52
CA ILE A 399 58.53 -56.73 -76.78
C ILE A 399 60.00 -57.20 -76.82
N GLU A 400 60.76 -57.03 -75.75
CA GLU A 400 62.13 -57.54 -75.64
C GLU A 400 62.19 -59.05 -75.82
N GLY A 401 61.30 -59.81 -75.18
CA GLY A 401 61.16 -61.25 -75.35
C GLY A 401 60.83 -61.64 -76.79
N ASN A 402 59.88 -60.94 -77.43
CA ASN A 402 59.53 -61.15 -78.83
C ASN A 402 60.71 -60.85 -79.77
N ILE A 403 61.47 -59.79 -79.51
CA ILE A 403 62.69 -59.47 -80.27
C ILE A 403 63.73 -60.59 -80.12
N GLN A 404 63.93 -61.11 -78.91
CA GLN A 404 64.83 -62.24 -78.69
C GLN A 404 64.35 -63.50 -79.42
N GLY A 405 63.05 -63.81 -79.36
CA GLY A 405 62.45 -64.92 -80.10
C GLY A 405 62.60 -64.77 -81.60
N LEU A 406 62.36 -63.57 -82.15
CA LEU A 406 62.59 -63.25 -83.56
C LEU A 406 64.06 -63.41 -83.96
N LYS A 407 65.01 -62.97 -83.12
CA LYS A 407 66.45 -63.19 -83.37
C LYS A 407 66.83 -64.66 -83.39
N GLN A 408 66.28 -65.47 -82.47
CA GLN A 408 66.50 -66.91 -82.48
C GLN A 408 65.90 -67.57 -83.71
N PHE A 409 64.68 -67.17 -84.10
CA PHE A 409 64.03 -67.62 -85.33
C PHE A 409 64.86 -67.24 -86.55
N GLU A 410 65.35 -66.00 -86.64
CA GLU A 410 66.22 -65.55 -87.73
C GLU A 410 67.52 -66.36 -87.78
N SER A 411 68.16 -66.62 -86.64
CA SER A 411 69.36 -67.45 -86.56
C SER A 411 69.09 -68.88 -87.03
N ALA A 412 67.99 -69.49 -86.59
CA ALA A 412 67.60 -70.83 -87.01
C ALA A 412 67.20 -70.88 -88.49
N TYR A 413 66.53 -69.85 -88.99
CA TYR A 413 66.18 -69.71 -90.40
C TYR A 413 67.42 -69.55 -91.28
N ARG A 414 68.38 -68.70 -90.88
CA ARG A 414 69.68 -68.56 -91.54
C ARG A 414 70.46 -69.86 -91.53
N ALA A 415 70.46 -70.61 -90.42
CA ALA A 415 71.09 -71.93 -90.33
C ALA A 415 70.47 -72.90 -91.34
N ARG A 416 69.13 -73.01 -91.37
CA ARG A 416 68.40 -73.85 -92.36
C ARG A 416 68.63 -73.39 -93.79
N LEU A 417 68.67 -72.09 -94.06
CA LEU A 417 68.98 -71.55 -95.38
C LEU A 417 70.42 -71.92 -95.79
N THR A 418 71.37 -71.82 -94.87
CA THR A 418 72.77 -72.20 -95.09
C THR A 418 72.88 -73.71 -95.36
N GLU A 419 72.16 -74.53 -94.62
CA GLU A 419 72.09 -75.99 -94.80
C GLU A 419 71.44 -76.36 -96.14
N PHE A 420 70.33 -75.71 -96.51
CA PHE A 420 69.67 -75.90 -97.80
C PHE A 420 70.56 -75.49 -98.98
N LEU A 421 71.22 -74.33 -98.89
CA LEU A 421 72.18 -73.87 -99.90
C LEU A 421 73.40 -74.79 -99.97
N SER A 422 73.89 -75.30 -98.83
CA SER A 422 74.98 -76.29 -98.79
C SER A 422 74.57 -77.62 -99.41
N GLY A 423 73.32 -78.06 -99.19
CA GLY A 423 72.74 -79.24 -99.84
C GLY A 423 72.60 -79.08 -101.36
N LEU A 424 72.20 -77.89 -101.82
CA LEU A 424 72.18 -77.55 -103.25
C LEU A 424 73.59 -77.54 -103.86
N ILE A 425 74.58 -76.97 -103.14
CA ILE A 425 75.99 -77.01 -103.58
C ILE A 425 76.49 -78.46 -103.61
N GLY A 426 76.12 -79.29 -102.63
CA GLY A 426 76.40 -80.73 -102.61
C GLY A 426 75.80 -81.47 -103.80
N GLN A 427 74.52 -81.23 -104.13
CA GLN A 427 73.87 -81.84 -105.29
C GLN A 427 74.47 -81.39 -106.64
N VAL A 428 74.90 -80.13 -106.75
CA VAL A 428 75.61 -79.63 -107.94
C VAL A 428 77.04 -80.21 -108.03
N SER A 429 77.71 -80.41 -106.89
CA SER A 429 79.00 -81.09 -106.80
C SER A 429 78.90 -82.57 -107.19
N ASP A 430 77.87 -83.28 -106.71
CA ASP A 430 77.65 -84.69 -107.02
C ASP A 430 77.27 -84.90 -108.49
N THR A 431 76.52 -83.98 -109.10
CA THR A 431 76.31 -83.99 -110.57
C THR A 431 77.59 -83.70 -111.35
N ASN A 432 78.53 -82.93 -110.80
CA ASN A 432 79.84 -82.69 -111.42
C ASN A 432 80.83 -83.85 -111.22
N ASN A 433 80.61 -84.71 -110.22
CA ASN A 433 81.38 -85.92 -109.98
C ASN A 433 80.82 -87.13 -110.76
N TYR A 434 79.50 -87.20 -110.94
CA TYR A 434 78.86 -88.16 -111.85
C TYR A 434 79.23 -87.93 -113.32
N SER A 435 79.39 -86.68 -113.75
CA SER A 435 79.84 -86.36 -115.12
C SER A 435 81.32 -86.68 -115.39
N LYS A 436 82.12 -86.96 -114.34
CA LYS A 436 83.53 -87.35 -114.46
C LYS A 436 83.78 -88.86 -114.42
N ILE A 437 82.91 -89.65 -113.79
CA ILE A 437 83.12 -91.10 -113.63
C ILE A 437 82.63 -91.91 -114.86
N GLU A 438 81.67 -91.41 -115.64
CA GLU A 438 81.21 -92.10 -116.86
C GLU A 438 82.04 -91.80 -118.13
N ARG A 439 83.16 -91.06 -118.03
CA ARG A 439 84.06 -90.76 -119.16
C ARG A 439 85.43 -91.45 -119.12
N SER A 440 85.62 -92.42 -118.24
CA SER A 440 86.88 -93.17 -118.12
C SER A 440 86.60 -94.65 -117.88
N GLY A 441 86.34 -95.36 -118.98
CA GLY A 441 86.12 -96.80 -119.00
C GLY A 441 85.71 -97.34 -120.37
N GLU A 442 86.38 -96.86 -121.44
CA GLU A 442 86.62 -97.64 -122.67
C GLU A 442 87.90 -98.46 -122.49
#